data_AF-A0A4P7H2X5-F1
#
_entry.id   AF-A0A4P7H2X5-F1
#
_cell.length_a   1.000
_cell.length_b   1.000
_cell.length_c   1.000
_cell.angle_alpha   90.00
_cell.angle_beta   90.00
_cell.angle_gamma   90.00
#
_symmetry.space_group_name_H-M   'P 1'
#
loop_
_entity.id
_entity.type
_entity.pdbx_description
1 polymer ?
#
loop_
_entity_poly.entity_id
_entity_poly.type
_entity_poly.pdbx_seq_one_letter_code
_entity_poly.pdbx_strand_id
1 'polypeptide(L)'
;MIREIIEYDDRWLLRPLRGSCVVGIEWGSDSFELLLDSPLRIVAGYGAELSPQSLALDHPDRHVITHWPTTVVERNLSAPIVSAVLFKSGRVRLGFRNGWIMFVSYRQPDLAFAVFSGETLISDRTGLLDQTEYSVVQVDRWTGEQITAPPWPSKPDDLPINYDSDDIND
;
A
#
# COMPACT_ATOMS: atom_id res chain seq x y z
N MET A 1 13.46 -12.40 -2.51
CA MET A 1 12.29 -11.62 -2.06
C MET A 1 12.61 -10.16 -2.26
N ILE A 2 11.72 -9.38 -2.87
CA ILE A 2 11.91 -7.94 -3.06
C ILE A 2 11.66 -7.28 -1.70
N ARG A 3 12.60 -6.46 -1.21
CA ARG A 3 12.48 -5.78 0.10
C ARG A 3 12.10 -4.30 -0.02
N GLU A 4 12.16 -3.74 -1.23
CA GLU A 4 11.94 -2.31 -1.44
C GLU A 4 10.46 -1.95 -1.46
N ILE A 5 10.09 -0.92 -0.71
CA ILE A 5 8.82 -0.23 -0.87
C ILE A 5 9.07 0.95 -1.80
N ILE A 6 8.30 1.06 -2.87
CA ILE A 6 8.41 2.22 -3.78
C ILE A 6 7.50 3.33 -3.27
N GLU A 7 8.03 4.54 -3.16
CA GLU A 7 7.29 5.75 -2.84
C GLU A 7 7.06 6.61 -4.09
N TYR A 8 5.80 7.04 -4.25
CA TYR A 8 5.37 8.13 -5.13
C TYR A 8 4.78 9.26 -4.26
N ASP A 9 4.54 10.41 -4.88
CA ASP A 9 3.93 11.58 -4.22
C ASP A 9 2.63 11.23 -3.47
N ASP A 10 1.76 10.41 -4.07
CA ASP A 10 0.41 10.12 -3.58
C ASP A 10 0.24 8.74 -2.91
N ARG A 11 1.24 7.86 -2.99
CA ARG A 11 1.12 6.46 -2.56
C ARG A 11 2.46 5.75 -2.37
N TRP A 12 2.40 4.63 -1.66
CA TRP A 12 3.44 3.63 -1.58
C TRP A 12 3.00 2.34 -2.28
N LEU A 13 3.93 1.70 -2.99
CA LEU A 13 3.78 0.35 -3.50
C LEU A 13 4.53 -0.61 -2.59
N LEU A 14 3.78 -1.45 -1.89
CA LEU A 14 4.31 -2.47 -0.99
C LEU A 14 4.79 -3.69 -1.79
N ARG A 15 5.89 -3.54 -2.56
CA ARG A 15 6.42 -4.63 -3.40
C ARG A 15 6.78 -5.91 -2.64
N PRO A 16 7.15 -5.90 -1.33
CA PRO A 16 7.37 -7.14 -0.60
C PRO A 16 6.15 -8.07 -0.57
N LEU A 17 4.93 -7.53 -0.73
CA LEU A 17 3.70 -8.33 -0.85
C LEU A 17 3.51 -8.92 -2.25
N ARG A 18 4.19 -8.39 -3.28
CA ARG A 18 3.98 -8.82 -4.66
C ARG A 18 4.53 -10.23 -4.86
N GLY A 19 3.67 -11.12 -5.35
CA GLY A 19 3.97 -12.52 -5.58
C GLY A 19 3.60 -13.42 -4.40
N SER A 20 3.41 -12.88 -3.19
CA SER A 20 2.92 -13.66 -2.05
C SER A 20 1.50 -14.15 -2.29
N CYS A 21 1.22 -15.37 -1.85
CA CYS A 21 -0.10 -15.98 -1.91
C CYS A 21 -0.75 -15.99 -0.53
N VAL A 22 -2.06 -15.73 -0.47
CA VAL A 22 -2.84 -15.95 0.76
C VAL A 22 -3.01 -17.45 0.96
N VAL A 23 -2.40 -17.99 2.02
CA VAL A 23 -2.46 -19.42 2.38
C VAL A 23 -3.56 -19.73 3.39
N GLY A 24 -4.08 -18.70 4.07
CA GLY A 24 -5.19 -18.82 5.01
C GLY A 24 -5.79 -17.47 5.33
N ILE A 25 -7.02 -17.50 5.85
CA ILE A 25 -7.68 -16.32 6.41
C ILE A 25 -8.15 -16.67 7.82
N GLU A 26 -7.71 -15.90 8.80
CA GLU A 26 -8.24 -15.99 10.16
C GLU A 26 -9.35 -14.95 10.34
N TRP A 27 -10.53 -15.42 10.72
CA TRP A 27 -11.71 -14.59 10.89
C TRP A 27 -11.90 -14.24 12.37
N GLY A 28 -11.72 -12.96 12.72
CA GLY A 28 -11.92 -12.42 14.07
C GLY A 28 -13.31 -11.79 14.25
N SER A 29 -13.52 -11.12 15.40
CA SER A 29 -14.79 -10.44 15.70
C SER A 29 -15.04 -9.22 14.81
N ASP A 30 -14.03 -8.38 14.64
CA ASP A 30 -14.15 -7.07 13.98
C ASP A 30 -13.25 -6.93 12.74
N SER A 31 -12.35 -7.89 12.54
CA SER A 31 -11.39 -7.93 11.45
C SER A 31 -11.13 -9.36 11.00
N PHE A 32 -10.44 -9.48 9.88
CA PHE A 32 -9.86 -10.71 9.39
C PHE A 32 -8.38 -10.50 9.08
N GLU A 33 -7.63 -11.58 9.12
CA GLU A 33 -6.20 -11.60 8.85
C GLU A 33 -5.91 -12.51 7.65
N LEU A 34 -5.24 -11.96 6.64
CA LEU A 34 -4.70 -12.72 5.51
C LEU A 34 -3.30 -13.20 5.89
N LEU A 35 -3.19 -14.51 6.06
CA LEU A 35 -1.91 -15.19 6.27
C LEU A 35 -1.29 -15.45 4.89
N LEU A 36 -0.05 -15.02 4.71
CA LEU A 36 0.67 -15.20 3.46
C LEU A 36 1.69 -16.35 3.55
N ASP A 37 2.12 -16.86 2.41
CA ASP A 37 3.28 -17.76 2.29
C ASP A 37 4.64 -17.07 2.57
N SER A 38 4.61 -15.77 2.84
CA SER A 38 5.74 -14.95 3.25
C SER A 38 5.61 -14.56 4.74
N PRO A 39 6.64 -14.01 5.40
CA PRO A 39 6.55 -13.59 6.80
C PRO A 39 5.61 -12.38 7.03
N LEU A 40 5.00 -11.88 5.96
CA LEU A 40 4.08 -10.76 6.00
C LEU A 40 2.66 -11.26 6.26
N ARG A 41 1.92 -10.53 7.09
CA ARG A 41 0.48 -10.73 7.31
C ARG A 41 -0.27 -9.42 7.08
N ILE A 42 -1.52 -9.50 6.65
CA ILE A 42 -2.37 -8.34 6.40
C ILE A 42 -3.63 -8.44 7.24
N VAL A 43 -3.89 -7.46 8.09
CA VAL A 43 -5.15 -7.37 8.84
C VAL A 43 -6.04 -6.34 8.18
N ALA A 44 -7.34 -6.64 8.01
CA ALA A 44 -8.33 -5.72 7.47
C ALA A 44 -9.69 -5.87 8.16
N GLY A 45 -10.43 -4.76 8.29
CA GLY A 45 -11.78 -4.75 8.85
C GLY A 45 -12.84 -5.23 7.85
N TYR A 46 -13.99 -5.68 8.37
CA TYR A 46 -15.11 -6.22 7.55
C TYR A 46 -15.80 -5.22 6.61
N GLY A 47 -15.50 -3.92 6.72
CA GLY A 47 -15.92 -2.93 5.74
C GLY A 47 -14.99 -2.85 4.51
N ALA A 48 -13.94 -3.67 4.43
CA ALA A 48 -13.17 -3.84 3.21
C ALA A 48 -14.08 -4.31 2.08
N GLU A 49 -13.86 -3.81 0.87
CA GLU A 49 -14.67 -4.13 -0.30
C GLU A 49 -13.91 -5.04 -1.25
N LEU A 50 -14.62 -5.95 -1.91
CA LEU A 50 -14.08 -6.72 -3.02
C LEU A 50 -14.75 -6.30 -4.32
N SER A 51 -14.02 -6.40 -5.43
CA SER A 51 -14.57 -6.26 -6.76
C SER A 51 -13.88 -7.22 -7.74
N PRO A 52 -14.63 -7.90 -8.62
CA PRO A 52 -14.04 -8.65 -9.71
C PRO A 52 -13.63 -7.68 -10.83
N GLN A 53 -12.33 -7.61 -11.12
CA GLN A 53 -11.74 -7.00 -12.32
C GLN A 53 -11.95 -5.49 -12.51
N SER A 54 -12.68 -4.81 -11.62
CA SER A 54 -12.99 -3.39 -11.74
C SER A 54 -12.38 -2.53 -10.63
N LEU A 55 -11.89 -1.36 -11.02
CA LEU A 55 -11.42 -0.31 -10.11
C LEU A 55 -12.49 0.72 -9.77
N ALA A 56 -13.64 0.70 -10.47
CA ALA A 56 -14.68 1.69 -10.31
C ALA A 56 -15.34 1.58 -8.92
N LEU A 57 -15.62 2.73 -8.30
CA LEU A 57 -16.22 2.79 -6.97
C LEU A 57 -17.70 2.40 -6.98
N ASP A 58 -18.37 2.69 -8.09
CA ASP A 58 -19.79 2.48 -8.36
C ASP A 58 -20.05 1.20 -9.17
N HIS A 59 -19.05 0.33 -9.32
CA HIS A 59 -19.24 -0.93 -10.02
C HIS A 59 -20.30 -1.79 -9.30
N PRO A 60 -21.29 -2.34 -10.02
CA PRO A 60 -22.40 -3.07 -9.40
C PRO A 60 -21.92 -4.28 -8.61
N ASP A 61 -20.84 -4.94 -9.04
CA ASP A 61 -20.27 -6.12 -8.37
C ASP A 61 -19.22 -5.77 -7.29
N ARG A 62 -19.12 -4.49 -6.89
CA ARG A 62 -18.28 -4.07 -5.77
C ARG A 62 -19.12 -4.05 -4.50
N HIS A 63 -18.75 -4.89 -3.54
CA HIS A 63 -19.45 -4.99 -2.26
C HIS A 63 -18.46 -5.15 -1.11
N VAL A 64 -18.94 -4.88 0.11
CA VAL A 64 -18.22 -5.22 1.34
C VAL A 64 -17.96 -6.73 1.41
N ILE A 65 -16.85 -7.13 2.03
CA ILE A 65 -16.37 -8.52 2.03
C ILE A 65 -17.40 -9.49 2.63
N THR A 66 -18.22 -9.02 3.56
CA THR A 66 -19.31 -9.77 4.21
C THR A 66 -20.50 -10.05 3.31
N HIS A 67 -20.54 -9.47 2.10
CA HIS A 67 -21.56 -9.79 1.10
C HIS A 67 -21.44 -11.23 0.59
N TRP A 68 -20.23 -11.78 0.52
CA TRP A 68 -19.98 -13.13 0.04
C TRP A 68 -19.80 -14.11 1.20
N PRO A 69 -20.13 -15.41 1.01
CA PRO A 69 -19.74 -16.45 1.95
C PRO A 69 -18.22 -16.47 2.16
N THR A 70 -17.78 -16.73 3.38
CA THR A 70 -16.33 -16.77 3.73
C THR A 70 -15.53 -17.71 2.84
N THR A 71 -16.09 -18.89 2.52
CA THR A 71 -15.46 -19.87 1.61
C THR A 71 -15.25 -19.33 0.19
N VAL A 72 -16.14 -18.44 -0.28
CA VAL A 72 -15.99 -17.78 -1.58
C VAL A 72 -14.90 -16.72 -1.51
N VAL A 73 -14.87 -15.94 -0.43
CA VAL A 73 -13.83 -14.93 -0.19
C VAL A 73 -12.46 -15.59 -0.13
N GLU A 74 -12.29 -16.63 0.69
CA GLU A 74 -11.06 -17.40 0.82
C GLU A 74 -10.56 -17.87 -0.54
N ARG A 75 -11.40 -18.57 -1.30
CA ARG A 75 -11.06 -19.05 -2.65
C ARG A 75 -10.62 -17.91 -3.58
N ASN A 76 -11.28 -16.76 -3.51
CA ASN A 76 -10.98 -15.62 -4.38
C ASN A 76 -9.71 -14.88 -3.96
N LEU A 77 -9.36 -14.86 -2.67
CA LEU A 77 -8.17 -14.19 -2.17
C LEU A 77 -6.92 -15.09 -2.14
N SER A 78 -7.07 -16.42 -2.25
CA SER A 78 -5.96 -17.39 -2.35
C SER A 78 -5.08 -17.28 -3.62
N ALA A 79 -5.26 -16.24 -4.44
CA ALA A 79 -4.40 -15.98 -5.60
C ALA A 79 -3.18 -15.13 -5.21
N PRO A 80 -2.08 -15.17 -5.98
CA PRO A 80 -0.94 -14.29 -5.74
C PRO A 80 -1.32 -12.81 -5.81
N ILE A 81 -0.80 -12.00 -4.89
CA ILE A 81 -0.93 -10.55 -4.93
C ILE A 81 -0.07 -10.02 -6.08
N VAL A 82 -0.69 -9.27 -7.01
CA VAL A 82 0.00 -8.66 -8.16
C VAL A 82 0.29 -7.17 -7.94
N SER A 83 -0.47 -6.52 -7.08
CA SER A 83 -0.33 -5.09 -6.77
C SER A 83 -0.80 -4.81 -5.35
N ALA A 84 0.05 -4.24 -4.51
CA ALA A 84 -0.32 -3.74 -3.19
C ALA A 84 -0.02 -2.24 -3.10
N VAL A 85 -1.05 -1.42 -2.96
CA VAL A 85 -0.96 0.05 -2.98
C VAL A 85 -1.56 0.60 -1.70
N LEU A 86 -0.77 1.38 -0.97
CA LEU A 86 -1.21 2.19 0.17
C LEU A 86 -1.16 3.66 -0.27
N PHE A 87 -2.31 4.29 -0.41
CA PHE A 87 -2.39 5.71 -0.73
C PHE A 87 -2.15 6.54 0.53
N LYS A 88 -1.44 7.68 0.40
CA LYS A 88 -1.20 8.61 1.53
C LYS A 88 -2.49 9.20 2.10
N SER A 89 -3.61 9.09 1.37
CA SER A 89 -4.95 9.40 1.87
C SER A 89 -5.56 8.32 2.79
N GLY A 90 -4.82 7.27 3.15
CA GLY A 90 -5.29 6.13 3.94
C GLY A 90 -6.23 5.16 3.22
N ARG A 91 -6.24 5.19 1.88
CA ARG A 91 -6.92 4.18 1.06
C ARG A 91 -5.95 3.04 0.76
N VAL A 92 -6.48 1.84 0.63
CA VAL A 92 -5.67 0.67 0.25
C VAL A 92 -6.29 -0.03 -0.93
N ARG A 93 -5.42 -0.58 -1.79
CA ARG A 93 -5.81 -1.47 -2.88
C ARG A 93 -4.87 -2.65 -2.96
N LEU A 94 -5.42 -3.86 -2.83
CA LEU A 94 -4.72 -5.11 -3.13
C LEU A 94 -5.34 -5.76 -4.36
N GLY A 95 -4.56 -5.91 -5.43
CA GLY A 95 -4.95 -6.63 -6.64
C GLY A 95 -4.38 -8.04 -6.62
N PHE A 96 -5.21 -9.02 -6.97
CA PHE A 96 -4.89 -10.44 -7.00
C PHE A 96 -4.83 -10.95 -8.45
N ARG A 97 -4.02 -11.97 -8.70
CA ARG A 97 -3.73 -12.46 -10.06
C ARG A 97 -4.96 -12.99 -10.80
N ASN A 98 -5.96 -13.47 -10.08
CA ASN A 98 -7.22 -13.94 -10.63
C ASN A 98 -8.20 -12.79 -11.00
N GLY A 99 -7.74 -11.54 -10.92
CA GLY A 99 -8.51 -10.36 -11.28
C GLY A 99 -9.34 -9.78 -10.13
N TRP A 100 -9.39 -10.41 -8.96
CA TRP A 100 -10.04 -9.83 -7.80
C TRP A 100 -9.23 -8.67 -7.22
N ILE A 101 -9.93 -7.68 -6.68
CA ILE A 101 -9.33 -6.50 -6.07
C ILE A 101 -10.01 -6.24 -4.74
N MET A 102 -9.21 -6.12 -3.68
CA MET A 102 -9.66 -5.70 -2.36
C MET A 102 -9.35 -4.23 -2.14
N PHE A 103 -10.30 -3.50 -1.56
CA PHE A 103 -10.18 -2.09 -1.26
C PHE A 103 -10.46 -1.83 0.22
N VAL A 104 -9.69 -0.92 0.81
CA VAL A 104 -10.04 -0.31 2.10
C VAL A 104 -10.24 1.18 1.86
N SER A 105 -11.47 1.65 2.09
CA SER A 105 -11.90 3.00 1.76
C SER A 105 -11.63 3.99 2.89
N TYR A 106 -11.18 5.20 2.54
CA TYR A 106 -11.07 6.34 3.46
C TYR A 106 -12.41 6.78 4.08
N ARG A 107 -13.55 6.43 3.46
CA ARG A 107 -14.88 6.84 3.93
C ARG A 107 -15.32 6.18 5.23
N GLN A 108 -14.64 5.11 5.64
CA GLN A 108 -14.86 4.43 6.90
C GLN A 108 -13.52 4.43 7.65
N PRO A 109 -13.15 5.55 8.30
CA PRO A 109 -11.82 5.73 8.89
C PRO A 109 -11.55 4.73 10.01
N ASP A 110 -12.59 4.24 10.68
CA ASP A 110 -12.50 3.28 11.79
C ASP A 110 -12.19 1.84 11.33
N LEU A 111 -12.22 1.57 10.02
CA LEU A 111 -11.81 0.25 9.52
C LEU A 111 -10.31 0.06 9.69
N ALA A 112 -9.95 -1.01 10.38
CA ALA A 112 -8.57 -1.45 10.49
C ALA A 112 -8.00 -1.82 9.12
N PHE A 113 -6.77 -1.38 8.85
CA PHE A 113 -5.88 -2.02 7.89
C PHE A 113 -4.45 -1.92 8.41
N ALA A 114 -3.74 -3.03 8.41
CA ALA A 114 -2.36 -3.10 8.82
C ALA A 114 -1.60 -4.20 8.08
N VAL A 115 -0.31 -3.98 7.87
CA VAL A 115 0.63 -4.97 7.34
C VAL A 115 1.72 -5.17 8.37
N PHE A 116 1.96 -6.43 8.75
CA PHE A 116 3.01 -6.79 9.70
C PHE A 116 4.05 -7.70 9.04
N SER A 117 5.28 -7.68 9.58
CA SER A 117 6.36 -8.63 9.32
C SER A 117 6.67 -9.34 10.63
N GLY A 118 6.22 -10.60 10.78
CA GLY A 118 6.14 -11.21 12.10
C GLY A 118 5.28 -10.35 13.04
N GLU A 119 5.82 -9.94 14.19
CA GLU A 119 5.13 -9.07 15.16
C GLU A 119 5.31 -7.56 14.90
N THR A 120 6.15 -7.18 13.94
CA THR A 120 6.44 -5.78 13.66
C THR A 120 5.41 -5.17 12.72
N LEU A 121 4.78 -4.07 13.13
CA LEU A 121 3.87 -3.30 12.28
C LEU A 121 4.67 -2.49 11.26
N ILE A 122 4.55 -2.84 9.98
CA ILE A 122 5.27 -2.18 8.88
C ILE A 122 4.51 -0.97 8.38
N SER A 123 3.19 -1.10 8.23
CA SER A 123 2.34 -0.02 7.74
C SER A 123 0.91 -0.19 8.22
N ASP A 124 0.22 0.92 8.40
CA ASP A 124 -1.22 0.96 8.58
C ASP A 124 -1.84 2.00 7.62
N ARG A 125 -3.05 2.46 7.93
CA ARG A 125 -3.75 3.47 7.11
C ARG A 125 -3.16 4.86 7.22
N THR A 126 -2.40 5.14 8.27
CA THR A 126 -1.74 6.43 8.47
C THR A 126 -0.46 6.54 7.63
N GLY A 127 0.17 5.40 7.32
CA GLY A 127 1.32 5.33 6.43
C GLY A 127 2.27 4.18 6.78
N LEU A 128 3.54 4.35 6.42
CA LEU A 128 4.64 3.46 6.80
C LEU A 128 5.13 3.81 8.20
N LEU A 129 5.31 2.80 9.05
CA LEU A 129 5.67 2.98 10.46
C LEU A 129 7.08 2.43 10.76
N ASP A 130 7.38 1.21 10.33
CA ASP A 130 8.72 0.61 10.45
C ASP A 130 9.29 0.28 9.06
N GLN A 131 10.50 0.76 8.81
CA GLN A 131 11.22 0.63 7.53
C GLN A 131 12.56 -0.10 7.70
N THR A 132 12.83 -0.68 8.87
CA THR A 132 14.13 -1.29 9.21
C THR A 132 14.47 -2.47 8.29
N GLU A 133 13.48 -3.31 7.98
CA GLU A 133 13.65 -4.47 7.09
C GLU A 133 13.31 -4.16 5.62
N TYR A 134 12.62 -3.04 5.38
CA TYR A 134 12.02 -2.69 4.09
C TYR A 134 12.40 -1.26 3.71
N SER A 135 13.44 -1.11 2.90
CA SER A 135 13.92 0.18 2.45
C SER A 135 12.88 0.88 1.58
N VAL A 136 12.58 2.14 1.90
CA VAL A 136 11.71 3.00 1.08
C VAL A 136 12.54 3.72 0.03
N VAL A 137 12.12 3.62 -1.22
CA VAL A 137 12.80 4.20 -2.37
C VAL A 137 11.83 5.10 -3.12
N GLN A 138 12.17 6.38 -3.24
CA GLN A 138 11.42 7.31 -4.08
C GLN A 138 11.74 7.09 -5.54
N VAL A 139 10.72 7.14 -6.39
CA VAL A 139 10.87 7.00 -7.84
C VAL A 139 10.21 8.18 -8.55
N ASP A 140 10.80 8.60 -9.66
CA ASP A 140 10.20 9.59 -10.53
C ASP A 140 8.97 8.99 -11.22
N ARG A 141 7.86 9.71 -11.19
CA ARG A 141 6.57 9.20 -11.66
C ARG A 141 6.49 9.00 -13.18
N TRP A 142 7.37 9.65 -13.95
CA TRP A 142 7.33 9.66 -15.41
C TRP A 142 8.26 8.60 -16.00
N THR A 143 9.43 8.43 -15.39
CA THR A 143 10.49 7.52 -15.83
C THR A 143 10.43 6.18 -15.10
N GLY A 144 9.90 6.16 -13.87
CA GLY A 144 9.95 5.01 -12.98
C GLY A 144 11.36 4.74 -12.42
N GLU A 145 12.32 5.63 -12.71
CA GLU A 145 13.68 5.53 -12.21
C GLU A 145 13.72 5.97 -10.75
N GLN A 146 14.61 5.35 -9.98
CA GLN A 146 14.86 5.76 -8.60
C GLN A 146 15.39 7.19 -8.57
N ILE A 147 14.80 8.02 -7.73
CA ILE A 147 15.33 9.35 -7.45
C ILE A 147 16.56 9.16 -6.56
N THR A 148 17.72 9.11 -7.19
CA THR A 148 19.02 9.18 -6.51
C THR A 148 19.45 10.64 -6.47
N ALA A 149 18.69 11.52 -5.82
CA ALA A 149 19.21 12.86 -5.56
C ALA A 149 20.39 12.73 -4.58
N PRO A 150 21.61 13.16 -4.92
CA PRO A 150 22.69 13.27 -3.92
C PRO A 150 22.26 14.30 -2.85
N PRO A 151 22.92 14.37 -1.68
CA PRO A 151 22.73 15.51 -0.79
C PRO A 151 23.01 16.77 -1.60
N TRP A 152 22.00 17.63 -1.76
CA TRP A 152 22.22 18.96 -2.34
C TRP A 152 23.39 19.61 -1.58
N PRO A 153 24.44 20.10 -2.25
CA PRO A 153 25.45 20.88 -1.55
C PRO A 153 24.73 22.05 -0.87
N SER A 154 25.05 22.31 0.39
CA SER A 154 24.62 23.54 1.07
C SER A 154 24.96 24.74 0.19
N LYS A 155 24.09 25.76 0.16
CA LYS A 155 24.39 27.03 -0.52
C LYS A 155 25.79 27.50 -0.07
N PRO A 156 26.74 27.72 -1.00
CA PRO A 156 28.03 28.31 -0.67
C PRO A 156 27.87 29.61 0.13
N ASP A 157 28.66 29.79 1.19
CA ASP A 157 28.58 30.94 2.12
C ASP A 157 28.84 32.29 1.40
N ASP A 158 29.41 32.23 0.20
CA ASP A 158 29.88 33.32 -0.64
C ASP A 158 28.90 33.74 -1.75
N LEU A 159 27.72 33.11 -1.85
CA LEU A 159 26.67 33.59 -2.76
C LEU A 159 25.93 34.79 -2.14
N PRO A 160 26.02 35.99 -2.76
CA PRO A 160 25.31 37.17 -2.28
C PRO A 160 23.80 36.92 -2.33
N ILE A 161 23.09 37.21 -1.24
CA ILE A 161 21.62 37.16 -1.23
C ILE A 161 21.12 38.39 -2.00
N ASN A 162 20.65 38.17 -3.22
CA ASN A 162 19.94 39.18 -3.98
C ASN A 162 18.46 39.16 -3.56
N TYR A 163 18.11 39.98 -2.56
CA TYR A 163 16.73 40.09 -2.05
C TYR A 163 15.73 40.67 -3.08
N ASP A 164 16.22 41.16 -4.22
CA ASP A 164 15.41 41.72 -5.32
C ASP A 164 15.28 40.76 -6.52
N SER A 165 15.78 39.51 -6.40
CA SER A 165 15.59 38.49 -7.43
C SER A 165 14.29 37.72 -7.21
N ASP A 166 13.39 37.76 -8.18
CA ASP A 166 12.23 36.88 -8.29
C ASP A 166 12.60 35.53 -8.95
N ASP A 167 13.90 35.22 -9.12
CA ASP A 167 14.37 33.94 -9.64
C ASP A 167 14.48 32.90 -8.50
N ILE A 168 13.84 31.74 -8.69
CA ILE A 168 13.86 30.63 -7.72
C ILE A 168 15.22 29.93 -7.65
N ASN A 169 16.16 30.26 -8.55
CA ASN A 169 17.51 29.71 -8.57
C ASN A 169 18.64 30.71 -8.23
N ASP A 170 18.35 31.89 -7.69
CA ASP A 170 19.35 32.83 -7.13
C ASP A 170 19.54 32.70 -5.59
#